data_AF-A0A657B9Y5-F1
#
_entry.id   AF-A0A657B9Y5-F1
#
_cell.length_a   1.000
_cell.length_b   1.000
_cell.length_c   1.000
_cell.angle_alpha   90.00
_cell.angle_beta   90.00
_cell.angle_gamma   90.00
#
_symmetry.space_group_name_H-M   'P 1'
#
loop_
_entity.id
_entity.type
_entity.pdbx_description
1 polymer ?
#
loop_
_entity_poly.entity_id
_entity_poly.type
_entity_poly.pdbx_seq_one_letter_code
_entity_poly.pdbx_strand_id
1 'polypeptide(L)'
;MKATYLEPFGYSCRFLAKQLDVASSTLNRILKGQSGVTPEMALRLSKAVGRTPESWLAMQDNYDLWQAKQNINLGNVHSVSFEAA
;
A
#
# COMPACT_ATOMS: atom_id res chain seq x y z
N MET A 1 -9.06 -2.51 -1.63
CA MET A 1 -9.19 -1.34 -2.53
C MET A 1 -10.33 -1.50 -3.53
N LYS A 2 -10.26 -2.45 -4.49
CA LYS A 2 -11.31 -2.62 -5.52
C LYS A 2 -12.71 -2.90 -4.95
N ALA A 3 -12.84 -3.93 -4.13
CA ALA A 3 -14.12 -4.30 -3.49
C ALA A 3 -14.64 -3.26 -2.50
N THR A 4 -13.75 -2.44 -1.93
CA THR A 4 -14.09 -1.45 -0.90
C THR A 4 -14.53 -0.10 -1.49
N TYR A 5 -13.93 0.32 -2.61
CA TYR A 5 -14.08 1.69 -3.13
C TYR A 5 -14.52 1.79 -4.59
N LEU A 6 -14.29 0.76 -5.41
CA LEU A 6 -14.65 0.78 -6.83
C LEU A 6 -15.99 0.10 -7.07
N GLU A 7 -16.13 -1.14 -6.61
CA GLU A 7 -17.33 -1.96 -6.84
C GLU A 7 -18.59 -1.37 -6.20
N PRO A 8 -18.59 -0.89 -4.94
CA PRO A 8 -19.81 -0.36 -4.31
C PRO A 8 -20.36 0.90 -4.98
N PHE A 9 -19.50 1.66 -5.67
CA PHE A 9 -19.85 2.91 -6.32
C PHE A 9 -19.91 2.81 -7.85
N GLY A 10 -19.71 1.61 -8.41
CA GLY A 10 -19.70 1.39 -9.86
C GLY A 10 -18.55 2.10 -10.60
N TYR A 11 -17.49 2.50 -9.88
CA TYR A 11 -16.36 3.20 -10.48
C TYR A 11 -15.41 2.25 -11.20
N SER A 12 -15.02 2.63 -12.42
CA SER A 12 -14.00 1.90 -13.16
C SER A 12 -12.58 2.23 -12.66
N CYS A 13 -11.65 1.31 -12.86
CA CYS A 13 -10.22 1.57 -12.62
C CYS A 13 -9.72 2.79 -13.41
N ARG A 14 -10.18 2.95 -14.65
CA ARG A 14 -9.84 4.12 -15.49
C ARG A 14 -10.34 5.43 -14.86
N PHE A 15 -11.54 5.44 -14.31
CA PHE A 15 -12.10 6.61 -13.64
C PHE A 15 -11.24 7.02 -12.45
N LEU A 16 -10.92 6.09 -11.54
CA LEU A 16 -10.12 6.41 -10.36
C LEU A 16 -8.68 6.79 -10.74
N ALA A 17 -8.07 6.13 -11.73
CA ALA A 17 -6.74 6.49 -12.20
C ALA A 17 -6.68 7.95 -12.70
N LYS A 18 -7.74 8.41 -13.38
CA LYS A 18 -7.86 9.81 -13.79
C LYS A 18 -7.94 10.77 -12.59
N GLN A 19 -8.69 10.42 -11.54
CA GLN A 19 -8.77 11.26 -10.32
C GLN A 19 -7.45 11.31 -9.54
N LEU A 20 -6.66 10.23 -9.61
CA LEU A 20 -5.35 10.14 -8.99
C LEU A 20 -4.24 10.79 -9.83
N ASP A 21 -4.54 11.28 -11.03
CA ASP A 21 -3.57 11.81 -11.98
C ASP A 21 -2.43 10.81 -12.29
N VAL A 22 -2.81 9.57 -12.61
CA VAL A 22 -1.88 8.51 -13.01
C VAL A 22 -2.40 7.72 -14.20
N ALA A 23 -1.49 7.04 -14.90
CA ALA A 23 -1.88 6.09 -15.93
C ALA A 23 -2.74 4.96 -15.34
N SER A 24 -3.76 4.50 -16.08
CA SER A 24 -4.60 3.39 -15.64
C SER A 24 -3.81 2.09 -15.43
N SER A 25 -2.69 1.91 -16.14
CA SER A 25 -1.75 0.81 -15.94
C SER A 25 -1.11 0.84 -14.55
N THR A 26 -0.74 2.03 -14.05
CA THR A 26 -0.17 2.22 -12.70
C THR A 26 -1.15 1.77 -11.64
N LEU A 27 -2.39 2.28 -11.67
CA LEU A 27 -3.42 1.87 -10.71
C LEU A 27 -3.75 0.38 -10.85
N ASN A 28 -3.83 -0.15 -12.07
CA ASN A 28 -4.12 -1.57 -12.29
C ASN A 28 -3.04 -2.49 -11.68
N ARG A 29 -1.75 -2.13 -11.78
CA ARG A 29 -0.66 -2.87 -11.13
C ARG A 29 -0.83 -2.89 -9.61
N ILE A 30 -1.21 -1.77 -9.00
CA ILE A 30 -1.48 -1.68 -7.56
C ILE A 30 -2.68 -2.55 -7.17
N LEU A 31 -3.79 -2.47 -7.93
CA LEU A 31 -4.98 -3.28 -7.68
C LEU A 31 -4.71 -4.79 -7.80
N LYS A 32 -3.72 -5.19 -8.60
CA LYS A 32 -3.28 -6.58 -8.76
C LYS A 32 -2.18 -6.99 -7.78
N GLY A 33 -1.72 -6.09 -6.90
CA GLY A 33 -0.59 -6.36 -6.00
C GLY A 33 0.76 -6.50 -6.72
N GLN A 34 0.86 -6.09 -7.98
CA GLN A 34 2.10 -6.12 -8.77
C GLN A 34 2.99 -4.90 -8.50
N SER A 35 2.48 -3.91 -7.78
CA SER A 35 3.22 -2.72 -7.34
C SER A 35 2.63 -2.24 -6.02
N GLY A 36 3.49 -1.82 -5.11
CA GLY A 36 3.06 -1.29 -3.82
C GLY A 36 2.53 0.13 -3.91
N VAL A 37 1.89 0.58 -2.83
CA VAL A 37 1.51 1.98 -2.63
C VAL A 37 2.74 2.76 -2.16
N THR A 38 3.28 3.62 -3.02
CA THR A 38 4.38 4.55 -2.68
C THR A 38 3.87 5.75 -1.87
N PRO A 39 4.76 6.52 -1.21
CA PRO A 39 4.35 7.77 -0.53
C PRO A 39 3.63 8.78 -1.44
N GLU A 40 4.08 8.94 -2.68
CA GLU A 40 3.42 9.80 -3.67
C GLU A 40 2.01 9.29 -4.00
N MET A 41 1.84 7.98 -4.15
CA MET A 41 0.52 7.38 -4.37
C MET A 41 -0.37 7.49 -3.14
N ALA A 42 0.19 7.36 -1.93
CA ALA A 42 -0.55 7.52 -0.67
C ALA A 42 -1.12 8.94 -0.54
N LEU A 43 -0.36 9.97 -0.93
CA LEU A 43 -0.85 11.35 -0.98
C LEU A 43 -1.99 11.52 -1.99
N ARG A 44 -1.85 10.97 -3.21
CA ARG A 44 -2.91 10.97 -4.23
C ARG A 44 -4.18 10.27 -3.73
N LEU A 45 -4.04 9.10 -3.12
CA LEU A 45 -5.14 8.30 -2.58
C LEU A 45 -5.83 9.00 -1.42
N SER A 46 -5.08 9.60 -0.50
CA SER A 46 -5.63 10.38 0.60
C SER A 46 -6.53 11.50 0.08
N LYS A 47 -6.06 12.25 -0.93
CA LYS A 47 -6.81 13.34 -1.54
C LYS A 47 -8.06 12.86 -2.30
N ALA A 48 -7.97 11.77 -3.06
CA ALA A 48 -9.04 11.34 -3.97
C ALA A 48 -10.05 10.35 -3.36
N VAL A 49 -9.61 9.52 -2.40
CA VAL A 49 -10.39 8.40 -1.84
C VAL A 49 -10.62 8.59 -0.33
N GLY A 50 -9.83 9.44 0.32
CA GLY A 50 -9.83 9.63 1.77
C GLY A 50 -8.81 8.74 2.50
N ARG A 51 -8.93 8.70 3.83
CA ARG A 51 -7.88 8.26 4.78
C ARG A 51 -6.65 9.16 4.77
N THR A 52 -5.79 9.00 5.77
CA THR A 52 -4.50 9.69 5.78
C THR A 52 -3.48 8.96 4.90
N PRO A 53 -2.45 9.66 4.36
CA PRO A 53 -1.37 9.02 3.62
C PRO A 53 -0.67 7.92 4.44
N GLU A 54 -0.48 8.14 5.74
CA GLU A 54 0.14 7.19 6.67
C GLU A 54 -0.70 5.92 6.81
N SER A 55 -2.04 6.04 6.80
CA SER A 55 -2.91 4.86 6.81
C SER A 55 -2.71 4.02 5.55
N TRP A 56 -2.51 4.64 4.39
CA TRP A 56 -2.21 3.94 3.15
C TRP A 56 -0.84 3.24 3.19
N LEU A 57 0.18 3.92 3.70
CA LEU A 57 1.51 3.34 3.86
C LEU A 57 1.54 2.19 4.87
N ALA A 58 0.88 2.33 6.02
CA ALA A 58 0.78 1.28 7.01
C ALA A 58 0.16 -0.01 6.44
N MET A 59 -0.80 0.11 5.51
CA MET A 59 -1.37 -1.06 4.82
C MET A 59 -0.33 -1.74 3.90
N GLN A 60 0.50 -0.95 3.21
CA GLN A 60 1.58 -1.46 2.37
C GLN A 60 2.67 -2.12 3.23
N ASP A 61 3.13 -1.44 4.29
CA ASP A 61 4.15 -1.94 5.21
C ASP A 61 3.73 -3.24 5.88
N ASN A 62 2.46 -3.35 6.29
CA ASN A 62 1.92 -4.59 6.86
C ASN A 62 1.96 -5.76 5.87
N TYR A 63 1.65 -5.50 4.58
CA TYR A 63 1.74 -6.50 3.54
C TYR A 63 3.19 -6.92 3.27
N ASP A 64 4.08 -5.95 3.12
CA ASP A 64 5.50 -6.19 2.84
C ASP A 64 6.17 -6.95 4.00
N LEU A 65 5.85 -6.59 5.24
CA LEU A 65 6.33 -7.31 6.43
C LEU A 65 5.77 -8.74 6.49
N TRP A 66 4.49 -8.93 6.15
CA TRP A 66 3.90 -10.28 6.08
C TRP A 66 4.61 -11.14 5.03
N GLN A 67 4.91 -10.60 3.85
CA GLN A 67 5.67 -11.30 2.80
C GLN A 67 7.10 -11.61 3.24
N ALA A 68 7.79 -10.66 3.86
CA ALA A 68 9.15 -10.85 4.36
C ALA A 68 9.21 -11.97 5.40
N LYS A 69 8.23 -12.03 6.31
CA LYS A 69 8.11 -13.08 7.33
C LYS A 69 8.00 -14.49 6.75
N GLN A 70 7.50 -14.67 5.53
CA GLN A 70 7.39 -16.00 4.91
C GLN A 70 8.73 -16.52 4.39
N ASN A 71 9.68 -15.63 4.10
CA ASN A 71 10.89 -15.97 3.35
C ASN A 71 12.18 -15.74 4.12
N ILE A 72 12.14 -15.00 5.23
CA ILE A 72 13.33 -14.66 6.01
C ILE A 72 13.67 -15.74 7.05
N ASN A 73 14.94 -16.17 7.08
CA ASN A 73 15.48 -16.98 8.17
C ASN A 73 16.21 -16.06 9.16
N LEU A 74 15.73 -16.02 10.40
CA LEU A 74 16.28 -15.19 11.46
C LEU A 74 17.15 -15.98 12.47
N GLY A 75 17.53 -17.23 12.18
CA GLY A 75 18.25 -18.10 13.12
C GLY A 75 19.61 -17.56 13.60
N ASN A 76 20.25 -16.71 12.81
CA ASN A 76 21.51 -16.06 13.16
C ASN A 76 21.32 -14.62 13.67
N VAL A 77 20.07 -14.18 13.89
CA VAL A 77 19.76 -12.86 14.43
C VAL A 77 19.60 -12.98 15.93
N HIS A 78 20.32 -12.15 16.67
CA HIS A 78 20.35 -12.14 18.13
C HIS A 78 19.81 -10.81 18.66
N SER A 79 19.07 -10.86 19.77
CA SER A 79 18.58 -9.66 20.44
C SER A 79 19.72 -8.86 21.05
N VAL A 80 19.74 -7.55 20.80
CA VAL A 80 20.66 -6.62 21.47
C VAL A 80 19.91 -5.93 22.60
N SER A 81 20.44 -6.01 23.82
CA SER A 81 19.95 -5.22 24.95
C SER A 81 20.63 -3.87 24.92
N PHE A 82 19.85 -2.80 24.77
CA PHE A 82 20.32 -1.44 24.96
C PHE A 82 20.01 -1.04 26.39
N GLU A 83 20.91 -1.38 27.32
CA GLU A 83 20.84 -0.82 28.67
C GLU A 83 21.04 0.69 28.56
N ALA A 84 19.96 1.44 28.77
CA ALA A 84 20.00 2.89 28.84
C ALA A 84 20.77 3.29 30.11
N ALA A 85 21.91 3.98 29.91
CA ALA A 85 22.66 4.63 30.98
C ALA A 85 21.94 5.88 31.49
#